data_AF-A0A0K2RRM2-F1
#
_entry.id   AF-A0A0K2RRM2-F1
#
_cell.length_a   1.000
_cell.length_b   1.000
_cell.length_c   1.000
_cell.angle_alpha   90.00
_cell.angle_beta   90.00
_cell.angle_gamma   90.00
#
_symmetry.space_group_name_H-M   'P 1'
#
loop_
_entity.id
_entity.type
_entity.pdbx_description
1 polymer ?
#
loop_
_entity_poly.entity_id
_entity_poly.type
_entity_poly.pdbx_seq_one_letter_code
_entity_poly.pdbx_strand_id
1 'polypeptide(L)'
;MRREFEAGRGIPDIIAVEQDASGSAWDLAKSYAKAIGGTRAGVIKTTFTEETETDLFGEQAVLCGGVSQLIQYGFETLTEAGYQPQIAYFEVLHELKLIVDLMWEGGIAKQRWSVSDTAEYGDYVSGPRVIDPRVKENMAGVLADIQSGAFAKRFIDDQDNGAVEFKELRAKAEQHPIEGVGRELRSLFSWQQQDEDYVEGSAAR
;
A
#
# COMPACT_ATOMS: atom_id res chain seq x y z
N MET A 1 -2.06 12.70 -1.92
CA MET A 1 -2.36 13.66 -3.01
C MET A 1 -2.04 15.10 -2.62
N ARG A 2 -2.65 15.68 -1.58
CA ARG A 2 -2.47 17.10 -1.19
C ARG A 2 -1.02 17.55 -1.05
N ARG A 3 -0.21 16.82 -0.27
CA ARG A 3 1.21 17.11 -0.05
C ARG A 3 2.02 17.25 -1.34
N GLU A 4 1.78 16.37 -2.32
CA GLU A 4 2.48 16.42 -3.61
C GLU A 4 2.04 17.59 -4.46
N PHE A 5 0.74 17.93 -4.43
CA PHE A 5 0.20 19.09 -5.15
C PHE A 5 0.80 20.40 -4.64
N GLU A 6 0.88 20.57 -3.31
CA GLU A 6 1.48 21.73 -2.66
C GLU A 6 2.98 21.82 -2.94
N ALA A 7 3.67 20.68 -3.05
CA ALA A 7 5.06 20.61 -3.45
C ALA A 7 5.30 20.83 -4.96
N GLY A 8 4.26 21.23 -5.72
CA GLY A 8 4.34 21.51 -7.15
C GLY A 8 4.39 20.26 -8.05
N ARG A 9 4.26 19.06 -7.46
CA ARG A 9 4.21 17.77 -8.16
C ARG A 9 2.74 17.36 -8.39
N GLY A 10 2.54 16.15 -8.91
CA GLY A 10 1.23 15.51 -9.05
C GLY A 10 1.34 14.02 -8.76
N ILE A 11 0.22 13.40 -8.41
CA ILE A 11 0.06 11.94 -8.38
C ILE A 11 -0.56 11.53 -9.73
N PRO A 12 -0.15 10.43 -10.37
CA PRO A 12 -0.82 9.97 -11.58
C PRO A 12 -2.30 9.73 -11.34
N ASP A 13 -3.15 10.20 -12.26
CA ASP A 13 -4.58 9.94 -12.22
C ASP A 13 -4.97 8.92 -13.28
N ILE A 14 -6.00 8.13 -13.00
CA ILE A 14 -6.74 7.36 -13.99
C ILE A 14 -8.13 7.97 -14.16
N ILE A 15 -8.63 8.02 -15.40
CA ILE A 15 -9.95 8.58 -15.71
C ILE A 15 -10.78 7.60 -16.53
N ALA A 16 -12.06 7.50 -16.17
CA ALA A 16 -13.06 6.69 -16.86
C ALA A 16 -14.34 7.50 -17.10
N VAL A 17 -15.05 7.19 -18.18
CA VAL A 17 -16.38 7.73 -18.50
C VAL A 17 -17.26 6.56 -18.92
N GLU A 18 -18.28 6.26 -18.12
CA GLU A 18 -19.26 5.19 -18.40
C GLU A 18 -20.34 5.67 -19.36
N GLN A 19 -20.83 6.90 -19.15
CA GLN A 19 -21.86 7.52 -19.97
C GLN A 19 -21.46 8.95 -20.32
N ASP A 20 -21.51 9.27 -21.62
CA ASP A 20 -21.24 10.62 -22.14
C ASP A 20 -22.49 11.19 -22.81
N ALA A 21 -23.51 11.53 -22.00
CA ALA A 21 -24.76 12.09 -22.50
C ALA A 21 -24.60 13.52 -23.07
N SER A 22 -23.57 14.25 -22.64
CA SER A 22 -23.30 15.63 -23.08
C SER A 22 -22.37 15.70 -24.30
N GLY A 23 -21.68 14.61 -24.65
CA GLY A 23 -20.62 14.59 -25.66
C GLY A 23 -19.32 15.29 -25.22
N SER A 24 -19.19 15.63 -23.94
CA SER A 24 -18.05 16.38 -23.38
C SER A 24 -17.52 15.81 -22.06
N ALA A 25 -18.01 14.64 -21.63
CA ALA A 25 -17.61 14.05 -20.35
C ALA A 25 -16.10 13.76 -20.27
N TRP A 26 -15.47 13.37 -21.38
CA TRP A 26 -14.02 13.15 -21.43
C TRP A 26 -13.20 14.41 -21.19
N ASP A 27 -13.64 15.55 -21.73
CA ASP A 27 -12.93 16.81 -21.54
C ASP A 27 -13.15 17.35 -20.13
N LEU A 28 -14.35 17.15 -19.58
CA LEU A 28 -14.65 17.46 -18.19
C LEU A 28 -13.76 16.63 -17.24
N ALA A 29 -13.69 15.31 -17.43
CA ALA A 29 -12.86 14.41 -16.61
C ALA A 29 -11.37 14.81 -16.63
N LYS A 30 -10.82 15.09 -17.82
CA LYS A 30 -9.44 15.59 -17.95
C LYS A 30 -9.24 16.95 -17.27
N SER A 31 -10.23 17.84 -17.36
CA SER A 31 -10.17 19.15 -16.70
C SER A 31 -10.10 19.00 -15.18
N TYR A 32 -10.84 18.04 -14.62
CA TYR A 32 -10.84 17.74 -13.20
C TYR A 32 -9.49 17.17 -12.76
N ALA A 33 -8.97 16.15 -13.47
CA ALA A 33 -7.64 15.58 -13.24
C ALA A 33 -6.54 16.67 -13.26
N LYS A 34 -6.64 17.61 -14.22
CA LYS A 34 -5.73 18.77 -14.28
C LYS A 34 -5.86 19.68 -13.06
N ALA A 35 -7.09 19.97 -12.63
CA ALA A 35 -7.36 20.87 -11.50
C ALA A 35 -6.77 20.34 -10.18
N ILE A 36 -6.77 19.02 -9.98
CA ILE A 36 -6.15 18.36 -8.82
C ILE A 36 -4.66 18.03 -9.02
N GLY A 37 -4.09 18.39 -10.18
CA GLY A 37 -2.66 18.29 -10.47
C GLY A 37 -2.21 16.98 -11.11
N GLY A 38 -3.09 16.02 -11.40
CA GLY A 38 -2.67 14.72 -11.93
C GLY A 38 -2.00 14.79 -13.31
N THR A 39 -2.39 15.76 -14.15
CA THR A 39 -1.73 15.98 -15.45
C THR A 39 -0.26 16.43 -15.33
N ARG A 40 0.24 16.76 -14.13
CA ARG A 40 1.67 17.03 -13.91
C ARG A 40 2.51 15.75 -13.95
N ALA A 41 1.93 14.62 -13.51
CA ALA A 41 2.58 13.32 -13.51
C ALA A 41 2.17 12.47 -14.73
N GLY A 42 0.89 12.53 -15.09
CA GLY A 42 0.31 11.77 -16.20
C GLY A 42 -1.13 11.38 -15.89
N VAL A 43 -1.94 11.26 -16.94
CA VAL A 43 -3.32 10.78 -16.82
C VAL A 43 -3.52 9.63 -17.79
N ILE A 44 -4.05 8.51 -17.29
CA ILE A 44 -4.29 7.31 -18.09
C ILE A 44 -5.80 7.09 -18.22
N LYS A 45 -6.24 6.80 -19.45
CA LYS A 45 -7.63 6.43 -19.72
C LYS A 45 -7.85 4.96 -19.35
N THR A 46 -8.94 4.68 -18.64
CA THR A 46 -9.38 3.33 -18.26
C THR A 46 -10.91 3.19 -18.35
N THR A 47 -11.47 2.11 -17.81
CA THR A 47 -12.90 1.85 -17.63
C THR A 47 -13.24 1.75 -16.15
N PHE A 48 -14.51 1.88 -15.76
CA PHE A 48 -14.92 1.68 -14.37
C PHE A 48 -14.58 0.26 -13.89
N THR A 49 -14.78 -0.76 -14.74
CA THR A 49 -14.44 -2.15 -14.39
C THR A 49 -12.96 -2.35 -14.15
N GLU A 50 -12.10 -1.91 -15.08
CA GLU A 50 -10.64 -2.07 -14.94
C GLU A 50 -10.11 -1.30 -13.74
N GLU A 51 -10.56 -0.07 -13.52
CA GLU A 51 -10.16 0.72 -12.35
C GLU A 51 -10.55 0.01 -11.06
N THR A 52 -11.82 -0.34 -10.89
CA THR A 52 -12.32 -0.89 -9.64
C THR A 52 -11.71 -2.26 -9.34
N GLU A 53 -11.57 -3.13 -10.34
CA GLU A 53 -10.95 -4.45 -10.12
C GLU A 53 -9.46 -4.35 -9.80
N THR A 54 -8.73 -3.48 -10.49
CA THR A 54 -7.27 -3.38 -10.31
C THR A 54 -6.87 -2.59 -9.07
N ASP A 55 -7.64 -1.57 -8.68
CA ASP A 55 -7.45 -0.81 -7.45
C ASP A 55 -7.65 -1.72 -6.23
N LEU A 56 -8.82 -2.38 -6.15
CA LEU A 56 -9.14 -3.32 -5.08
C LEU A 56 -8.12 -4.46 -4.99
N PHE A 57 -7.65 -4.98 -6.13
CA PHE A 57 -6.62 -6.01 -6.14
C PHE A 57 -5.29 -5.47 -5.62
N GLY A 58 -4.87 -4.29 -6.09
CA GLY A 58 -3.61 -3.65 -5.72
C GLY A 58 -3.50 -3.43 -4.23
N GLU A 59 -4.53 -2.85 -3.60
CA GLU A 59 -4.54 -2.61 -2.16
C GLU A 59 -4.60 -3.90 -1.33
N GLN A 60 -5.42 -4.89 -1.72
CA GLN A 60 -5.56 -6.12 -0.96
C GLN A 60 -4.30 -7.01 -1.07
N ALA A 61 -3.76 -7.18 -2.27
CA ALA A 61 -2.70 -8.15 -2.52
C ALA A 61 -1.28 -7.59 -2.32
N VAL A 62 -1.07 -6.28 -2.47
CA VAL A 62 0.28 -5.68 -2.49
C VAL A 62 0.39 -4.46 -1.59
N LEU A 63 -0.30 -3.37 -1.92
CA LEU A 63 -0.03 -2.03 -1.38
C LEU A 63 -0.40 -1.88 0.10
N CYS A 64 -1.41 -2.61 0.56
CA CYS A 64 -1.84 -2.60 1.96
C CYS A 64 -1.70 -4.00 2.56
N GLY A 65 -2.54 -4.96 2.17
CA GLY A 65 -2.60 -6.28 2.80
C GLY A 65 -1.30 -7.07 2.69
N GLY A 66 -0.75 -7.18 1.48
CA GLY A 66 0.48 -7.93 1.22
C GLY A 66 1.69 -7.39 1.96
N VAL A 67 2.00 -6.10 1.77
CA VAL A 67 3.20 -5.49 2.37
C VAL A 67 3.11 -5.41 3.89
N SER A 68 1.96 -5.03 4.46
CA SER A 68 1.81 -4.94 5.92
C SER A 68 1.96 -6.30 6.59
N GLN A 69 1.39 -7.36 6.01
CA GLN A 69 1.54 -8.71 6.53
C GLN A 69 2.98 -9.24 6.41
N LEU A 70 3.67 -8.94 5.29
CA LEU A 70 5.08 -9.32 5.11
C LEU A 70 5.97 -8.67 6.19
N ILE A 71 5.74 -7.40 6.48
CA ILE A 71 6.46 -6.67 7.53
C ILE A 71 6.17 -7.28 8.91
N GLN A 72 4.89 -7.54 9.24
CA GLN A 72 4.51 -8.12 10.53
C GLN A 72 5.19 -9.47 10.74
N TYR A 73 5.12 -10.38 9.76
CA TYR A 73 5.79 -11.68 9.85
C TYR A 73 7.31 -11.57 9.91
N GLY A 74 7.92 -10.61 9.22
CA GLY A 74 9.36 -10.34 9.35
C GLY A 74 9.72 -9.89 10.78
N PHE A 75 8.94 -8.97 11.34
CA PHE A 75 9.11 -8.48 12.70
C PHE A 75 8.93 -9.58 13.75
N GLU A 76 7.85 -10.35 13.64
CA GLU A 76 7.56 -11.50 14.51
C GLU A 76 8.68 -12.53 14.44
N THR A 77 9.09 -12.94 13.24
CA THR A 77 10.18 -13.92 13.05
C THR A 77 11.47 -13.51 13.77
N LEU A 78 11.85 -12.23 13.68
CA LEU A 78 13.04 -11.73 14.35
C LEU A 78 12.87 -11.65 15.87
N THR A 79 11.74 -11.14 16.35
CA THR A 79 11.51 -10.96 17.79
C THR A 79 11.30 -12.28 18.51
N GLU A 80 10.61 -13.25 17.91
CA GLU A 80 10.45 -14.61 18.42
C GLU A 80 11.78 -15.38 18.47
N ALA A 81 12.71 -15.06 17.57
CA ALA A 81 14.08 -15.57 17.61
C ALA A 81 14.97 -14.91 18.68
N GLY A 82 14.45 -13.92 19.43
CA GLY A 82 15.14 -13.25 20.52
C GLY A 82 15.92 -12.00 20.13
N TYR A 83 15.77 -11.50 18.91
CA TYR A 83 16.36 -10.22 18.50
C TYR A 83 15.61 -9.04 19.15
N GLN A 84 16.29 -7.90 19.31
CA GLN A 84 15.71 -6.70 19.89
C GLN A 84 14.58 -6.17 18.99
N PRO A 85 13.38 -5.86 19.55
CA PRO A 85 12.27 -5.34 18.77
C PRO A 85 12.59 -4.05 17.99
N GLN A 86 13.45 -3.20 18.54
CA GLN A 86 13.86 -1.96 17.88
C GLN A 86 14.65 -2.25 16.61
N ILE A 87 15.59 -3.21 16.66
CA ILE A 87 16.36 -3.64 15.49
C ILE A 87 15.44 -4.31 14.48
N ALA A 88 14.55 -5.21 14.93
CA ALA A 88 13.57 -5.84 14.04
C ALA A 88 12.72 -4.80 13.30
N TYR A 89 12.23 -3.77 13.99
CA TYR A 89 11.48 -2.68 13.37
C TYR A 89 12.30 -1.91 12.32
N PHE A 90 13.56 -1.60 12.63
CA PHE A 90 14.43 -0.90 11.68
C PHE A 90 14.62 -1.72 10.40
N GLU A 91 14.99 -2.99 10.53
CA GLU A 91 15.30 -3.89 9.42
C GLU A 91 14.09 -4.15 8.51
N VAL A 92 12.90 -4.37 9.08
CA VAL A 92 11.75 -4.87 8.31
C VAL A 92 10.72 -3.82 7.92
N LEU A 93 10.68 -2.66 8.61
CA LEU A 93 9.75 -1.57 8.28
C LEU A 93 10.47 -0.27 7.91
N HIS A 94 11.42 0.19 8.73
CA HIS A 94 12.07 1.49 8.47
C HIS A 94 12.87 1.48 7.17
N GLU A 95 13.70 0.47 6.96
CA GLU A 95 14.53 0.36 5.76
C GLU A 95 13.74 0.06 4.49
N LEU A 96 12.54 -0.52 4.61
CA LEU A 96 11.69 -0.79 3.46
C LEU A 96 11.37 0.48 2.66
N LYS A 97 11.26 1.64 3.33
CA LYS A 97 11.08 2.92 2.65
C LYS A 97 12.22 3.19 1.66
N LEU A 98 13.48 2.95 2.05
CA LEU A 98 14.64 3.22 1.19
C LEU A 98 14.65 2.31 -0.04
N ILE A 99 14.31 1.02 0.16
CA ILE A 99 14.20 0.04 -0.92
C ILE A 99 13.10 0.43 -1.91
N VAL A 100 11.92 0.82 -1.40
CA VAL A 100 10.79 1.26 -2.24
C VAL A 100 11.11 2.57 -2.97
N ASP A 101 11.78 3.52 -2.32
CA ASP A 101 12.21 4.77 -2.96
C ASP A 101 13.16 4.48 -4.14
N LEU A 102 14.13 3.58 -3.98
CA LEU A 102 15.03 3.17 -5.09
C LEU A 102 14.28 2.49 -6.24
N MET A 103 13.31 1.62 -5.94
CA MET A 103 12.45 0.99 -6.94
C MET A 103 11.59 2.03 -7.67
N TRP A 104 11.08 3.02 -6.96
CA TRP A 104 10.31 4.11 -7.54
C TRP A 104 11.17 4.98 -8.47
N GLU A 105 12.41 5.27 -8.09
CA GLU A 105 13.31 6.12 -8.86
C GLU A 105 13.89 5.45 -10.13
N GLY A 106 13.97 4.12 -10.18
CA GLY A 106 14.63 3.44 -11.31
C GLY A 106 14.33 1.95 -11.48
N GLY A 107 13.23 1.47 -10.90
CA GLY A 107 12.79 0.08 -10.98
C GLY A 107 13.60 -0.87 -10.11
N ILE A 108 13.21 -2.15 -10.15
CA ILE A 108 13.87 -3.25 -9.40
C ILE A 108 15.37 -3.33 -9.74
N ALA A 109 15.75 -3.04 -10.99
CA ALA A 109 17.15 -3.02 -11.40
C ALA A 109 17.98 -1.97 -10.64
N LYS A 110 17.45 -0.75 -10.45
CA LYS A 110 18.15 0.28 -9.66
C LYS A 110 18.26 -0.11 -8.20
N GLN A 111 17.21 -0.70 -7.63
CA GLN A 111 17.26 -1.23 -6.27
C GLN A 111 18.39 -2.26 -6.12
N ARG A 112 18.46 -3.25 -7.00
CA ARG A 112 19.51 -4.28 -6.98
C ARG A 112 20.91 -3.72 -7.21
N TRP A 113 21.05 -2.79 -8.13
CA TRP A 113 22.32 -2.09 -8.38
C TRP A 113 22.80 -1.25 -7.17
N SER A 114 21.88 -0.79 -6.32
CA SER A 114 22.20 0.09 -5.18
C SER A 114 22.50 -0.67 -3.89
N VAL A 115 22.06 -1.92 -3.76
CA VAL A 115 22.36 -2.76 -2.61
C VAL A 115 23.69 -3.50 -2.79
N SER A 116 24.21 -4.09 -1.71
CA SER A 116 25.41 -4.93 -1.81
C SER A 116 25.15 -6.23 -2.58
N ASP A 117 26.20 -6.80 -3.18
CA ASP A 117 26.14 -8.13 -3.83
C ASP A 117 25.62 -9.23 -2.90
N THR A 118 25.85 -9.10 -1.58
CA THR A 118 25.31 -10.05 -0.58
C THR A 118 23.80 -9.93 -0.46
N ALA A 119 23.26 -8.72 -0.46
CA ALA A 119 21.83 -8.47 -0.42
C ALA A 119 21.16 -8.89 -1.74
N GLU A 120 21.77 -8.57 -2.89
CA GLU A 120 21.25 -8.99 -4.20
C GLU A 120 21.22 -10.53 -4.34
N TYR A 121 22.31 -11.21 -3.97
CA TYR A 121 22.32 -12.67 -3.94
C TYR A 121 21.25 -13.24 -3.00
N GLY A 122 21.12 -12.64 -1.80
CA GLY A 122 20.12 -12.99 -0.80
C GLY A 122 18.68 -12.86 -1.33
N ASP A 123 18.37 -11.78 -2.04
CA ASP A 123 17.09 -11.56 -2.74
C ASP A 123 16.79 -12.73 -3.69
N TYR A 124 17.71 -13.05 -4.61
CA TYR A 124 17.48 -14.11 -5.60
C TYR A 124 17.21 -15.49 -4.99
N VAL A 125 17.91 -15.84 -3.91
CA VAL A 125 17.81 -17.20 -3.33
C VAL A 125 16.72 -17.31 -2.26
N SER A 126 16.36 -16.21 -1.60
CA SER A 126 15.40 -16.22 -0.49
C SER A 126 14.04 -15.66 -0.89
N GLY A 127 13.97 -14.70 -1.81
CA GLY A 127 12.73 -14.10 -2.29
C GLY A 127 11.72 -15.15 -2.76
N PRO A 128 12.07 -16.05 -3.69
CA PRO A 128 11.17 -17.12 -4.14
C PRO A 128 10.85 -18.20 -3.09
N ARG A 129 11.57 -18.24 -1.96
CA ARG A 129 11.26 -19.14 -0.83
C ARG A 129 10.20 -18.55 0.09
N VAL A 130 10.16 -17.21 0.21
CA VAL A 130 9.16 -16.46 0.98
C VAL A 130 7.92 -16.22 0.12
N ILE A 131 8.11 -15.67 -1.08
CA ILE A 131 7.09 -15.44 -2.09
C ILE A 131 7.15 -16.57 -3.11
N ASP A 132 6.67 -17.74 -2.69
CA ASP A 132 6.65 -18.94 -3.53
C ASP A 132 5.44 -18.95 -4.50
N PRO A 133 5.34 -19.93 -5.42
CA PRO A 133 4.23 -19.98 -6.38
C PRO A 133 2.82 -20.01 -5.77
N ARG A 134 2.66 -20.48 -4.52
CA ARG A 134 1.36 -20.49 -3.84
C ARG A 134 0.90 -19.09 -3.51
N VAL A 135 1.82 -18.15 -3.27
CA VAL A 135 1.46 -16.73 -3.08
C VAL A 135 0.80 -16.17 -4.34
N LYS A 136 1.27 -16.55 -5.53
CA LYS A 136 0.64 -16.16 -6.80
C LYS A 136 -0.76 -16.78 -6.96
N GLU A 137 -0.94 -18.03 -6.52
CA GLU A 137 -2.26 -18.68 -6.51
C GLU A 137 -3.22 -17.94 -5.56
N ASN A 138 -2.76 -17.54 -4.38
CA ASN A 138 -3.55 -16.75 -3.44
C ASN A 138 -3.94 -15.39 -4.03
N MET A 139 -3.02 -14.70 -4.71
CA MET A 139 -3.32 -13.45 -5.42
C MET A 139 -4.40 -13.66 -6.49
N ALA A 140 -4.33 -14.74 -7.26
CA ALA A 140 -5.38 -15.07 -8.23
C ALA A 140 -6.73 -15.35 -7.57
N GLY A 141 -6.74 -15.96 -6.37
CA GLY A 141 -7.94 -16.14 -5.56
C GLY A 141 -8.56 -14.81 -5.12
N VAL A 142 -7.74 -13.88 -4.61
CA VAL A 142 -8.19 -12.53 -4.24
C VAL A 142 -8.80 -11.80 -5.44
N LEU A 143 -8.15 -11.87 -6.61
CA LEU A 143 -8.68 -11.28 -7.83
C LEU A 143 -10.03 -11.89 -8.23
N ALA A 144 -10.18 -13.21 -8.12
CA ALA A 144 -11.44 -13.89 -8.42
C ALA A 144 -12.59 -13.48 -7.46
N ASP A 145 -12.29 -13.28 -6.18
CA ASP A 145 -13.27 -12.80 -5.20
C ASP A 145 -13.71 -11.34 -5.47
N ILE A 146 -12.80 -10.52 -5.99
CA ILE A 146 -13.11 -9.15 -6.46
C ILE A 146 -14.00 -9.21 -7.70
N GLN A 147 -13.58 -9.93 -8.74
CA GLN A 147 -14.28 -10.00 -10.03
C GLN A 147 -15.67 -10.65 -9.93
N SER A 148 -15.85 -11.58 -9.00
CA SER A 148 -17.17 -12.20 -8.74
C SER A 148 -18.10 -11.32 -7.89
N GLY A 149 -17.60 -10.21 -7.33
CA GLY A 149 -18.34 -9.34 -6.41
C GLY A 149 -18.45 -9.89 -4.99
N ALA A 150 -17.81 -11.01 -4.66
CA ALA A 150 -17.83 -11.60 -3.32
C ALA A 150 -17.23 -10.67 -2.27
N PHE A 151 -16.10 -10.03 -2.60
CA PHE A 151 -15.48 -9.03 -1.73
C PHE A 151 -16.43 -7.85 -1.46
N ALA A 152 -16.96 -7.24 -2.53
CA ALA A 152 -17.87 -6.09 -2.42
C ALA A 152 -19.10 -6.43 -1.58
N LYS A 153 -19.68 -7.62 -1.78
CA LYS A 153 -20.81 -8.08 -0.97
C LYS A 153 -20.46 -8.18 0.52
N ARG A 154 -19.36 -8.85 0.88
CA ARG A 154 -18.94 -8.99 2.28
C ARG A 154 -18.68 -7.64 2.94
N PHE A 155 -17.97 -6.75 2.23
CA PHE A 155 -17.66 -5.43 2.76
C PHE A 155 -18.93 -4.61 3.02
N ILE A 156 -19.85 -4.54 2.05
CA ILE A 156 -21.11 -3.80 2.20
C ILE A 156 -22.00 -4.43 3.26
N ASP A 157 -22.15 -5.76 3.29
CA ASP A 157 -22.91 -6.45 4.33
C ASP A 157 -22.39 -6.10 5.74
N ASP A 158 -21.06 -6.03 5.92
CA ASP A 158 -20.48 -5.62 7.21
C ASP A 158 -20.72 -4.14 7.51
N GLN A 159 -20.57 -3.24 6.53
CA GLN A 159 -20.86 -1.82 6.73
C GLN A 159 -22.32 -1.58 7.12
N ASP A 160 -23.26 -2.23 6.45
CA ASP A 160 -24.70 -2.17 6.76
C ASP A 160 -25.02 -2.75 8.14
N ASN A 161 -24.21 -3.71 8.62
CA ASN A 161 -24.27 -4.25 9.97
C ASN A 161 -23.52 -3.40 11.02
N GLY A 162 -23.10 -2.18 10.66
CA GLY A 162 -22.41 -1.26 11.58
C GLY A 162 -20.89 -1.47 11.68
N ALA A 163 -20.30 -2.11 10.68
CA ALA A 163 -18.87 -2.37 10.51
C ALA A 163 -18.25 -3.19 11.66
N VAL A 164 -18.95 -4.25 12.10
CA VAL A 164 -18.53 -5.06 13.27
C VAL A 164 -17.24 -5.79 12.96
N GLU A 165 -17.19 -6.54 11.86
CA GLU A 165 -15.99 -7.26 11.44
C GLU A 165 -14.84 -6.28 11.20
N PHE A 166 -15.09 -5.18 10.49
CA PHE A 166 -14.03 -4.22 10.20
C PHE A 166 -13.45 -3.56 11.45
N LYS A 167 -14.27 -3.22 12.45
CA LYS A 167 -13.80 -2.65 13.72
C LYS A 167 -12.98 -3.66 14.53
N GLU A 168 -13.39 -4.92 14.54
CA GLU A 168 -12.63 -5.99 15.20
C GLU A 168 -11.27 -6.22 14.55
N LEU A 169 -11.24 -6.31 13.21
CA LEU A 169 -9.99 -6.43 12.45
C LEU A 169 -9.05 -5.25 12.73
N ARG A 170 -9.59 -4.03 12.75
CA ARG A 170 -8.83 -2.82 13.07
C ARG A 170 -8.24 -2.87 14.48
N ALA A 171 -9.07 -3.12 15.49
CA ALA A 171 -8.63 -3.16 16.88
C ALA A 171 -7.55 -4.21 17.11
N LYS A 172 -7.64 -5.36 16.41
CA LYS A 172 -6.61 -6.40 16.45
C LYS A 172 -5.30 -5.91 15.83
N ALA A 173 -5.34 -5.26 14.66
CA ALA A 173 -4.15 -4.76 13.99
C ALA A 173 -3.42 -3.67 14.79
N GLU A 174 -4.17 -2.75 15.41
CA GLU A 174 -3.62 -1.68 16.27
C GLU A 174 -2.87 -2.21 17.51
N GLN A 175 -3.16 -3.45 17.93
CA GLN A 175 -2.51 -4.10 19.08
C GLN A 175 -1.22 -4.84 18.72
N HIS A 176 -0.85 -4.91 17.43
CA HIS A 176 0.36 -5.60 17.01
C HIS A 176 1.61 -4.94 17.65
N PRO A 177 2.57 -5.69 18.22
CA PRO A 177 3.70 -5.11 18.97
C PRO A 177 4.57 -4.12 18.17
N ILE A 178 4.62 -4.28 16.84
CA ILE A 178 5.34 -3.35 15.94
C ILE A 178 4.85 -1.91 16.07
N GLU A 179 3.57 -1.68 16.37
CA GLU A 179 2.99 -0.34 16.49
C GLU A 179 3.50 0.39 17.72
N GLY A 180 3.59 -0.32 18.86
CA GLY A 180 4.14 0.23 20.10
C GLY A 180 5.61 0.60 19.95
N VAL A 181 6.41 -0.32 19.39
CA VAL A 181 7.84 -0.11 19.14
C VAL A 181 8.06 1.02 18.14
N GLY A 182 7.30 1.03 17.04
CA GLY A 182 7.44 2.03 16.00
C GLY A 182 7.09 3.43 16.46
N ARG A 183 6.04 3.58 17.27
CA ARG A 183 5.65 4.86 17.87
C ARG A 183 6.78 5.45 18.71
N GLU A 184 7.39 4.65 19.57
CA GLU A 184 8.52 5.07 20.39
C GLU A 184 9.69 5.53 19.50
N LEU A 185 10.11 4.70 18.53
CA LEU A 185 11.25 5.01 17.67
C LEU A 185 11.02 6.24 16.80
N ARG A 186 9.84 6.38 16.16
CA ARG A 186 9.53 7.53 15.30
C ARG A 186 9.51 8.84 16.10
N SER A 187 9.14 8.81 17.37
CA SER A 187 9.17 10.00 18.24
C SER A 187 10.58 10.54 18.49
N LEU A 188 11.60 9.69 18.35
CA LEU A 188 13.01 10.04 18.53
C LEU A 188 13.68 10.58 17.25
N PHE A 189 13.04 10.45 16.08
CA PHE A 189 13.59 10.97 14.84
C PHE A 189 13.57 12.51 14.84
N SER A 190 14.68 13.12 14.44
CA SER A 190 14.82 14.59 14.40
C SER A 190 14.00 15.24 13.28
N TRP A 191 13.49 14.44 12.35
CA TRP A 191 12.56 14.84 11.29
C TRP A 191 11.15 14.36 11.62
N GLN A 192 10.40 15.09 12.44
CA GLN A 192 8.99 14.78 12.65
C GLN A 192 8.17 15.31 11.48
N GLN A 193 7.57 14.40 10.70
CA GLN A 193 6.44 14.73 9.83
C GLN A 193 5.17 14.44 10.62
N GLN A 194 4.54 15.48 11.19
CA GLN A 194 3.19 15.37 11.72
C GLN A 194 2.19 15.66 10.60
N ASP A 195 1.26 14.74 10.38
CA ASP A 195 0.02 15.02 9.67
C ASP A 195 -0.97 15.55 10.73
N GLU A 196 -1.52 16.76 10.53
CA GLU A 196 -2.41 17.39 11.51
C GLU A 196 -3.69 16.57 11.77
N ASP A 197 -4.09 15.74 10.80
CA ASP A 197 -5.31 14.94 10.82
C ASP A 197 -5.11 13.47 11.28
N TYR A 198 -3.89 13.08 11.67
CA TYR A 198 -3.57 11.70 12.05
C TYR A 198 -3.39 11.53 13.57
N VAL A 199 -4.07 10.54 14.14
CA VAL A 199 -3.84 10.09 15.53
C VAL A 199 -2.87 8.91 15.52
N GLU A 200 -1.66 9.13 16.05
CA GLU A 200 -0.57 8.15 16.05
C GLU A 200 -1.04 6.76 16.55
N GLY A 201 -0.83 5.74 15.72
CA GLY A 201 -1.19 4.33 15.94
C GLY A 201 -2.68 4.06 16.14
N SER A 202 -3.55 4.90 15.57
CA SER A 202 -4.91 4.51 15.22
C SER A 202 -5.05 4.40 13.71
N ALA A 203 -5.84 3.46 13.23
CA ALA A 203 -6.22 3.34 11.83
C ALA A 203 -7.61 3.97 11.54
N ALA A 204 -8.23 4.60 12.54
CA ALA A 204 -9.44 5.38 12.33
C ALA A 204 -9.11 6.72 11.64
N ARG A 205 -10.03 7.17 10.76
CA ARG A 205 -10.04 8.50 10.15
C ARG A 205 -11.21 9.28 10.71
#